data_AF-A0A2U1Q1B0-F1
#
_entry.id   AF-A0A2U1Q1B0-F1
#
_cell.length_a   1.000
_cell.length_b   1.000
_cell.length_c   1.000
_cell.angle_alpha   90.00
_cell.angle_beta   90.00
_cell.angle_gamma   90.00
#
_symmetry.space_group_name_H-M   'P 1'
#
loop_
_entity.id
_entity.type
_entity.pdbx_description
1 polymer ?
#
loop_
_entity_poly.entity_id
_entity_poly.type
_entity_poly.pdbx_seq_one_letter_code
_entity_poly.pdbx_strand_id
1 'polypeptide(L)'
;MPKPHIILQVLSVASMSLLTVEKLSDFSPLFFMKVLQALVGGMFMQMYVCGFNQICDIELDKVNKPSLPLAAGELSIKTAITVSALSAIMSLSIGWIVGSPALFWGFVGWFVVGTAYSANVVSVIRKLTCVNDLVIGFLVVDVLELPWLRWKRFPFTAAFYMLIARALVVPIGYYLHMQKSMHGGSALLSRPILFAVGMLSAFSVSTIFFKDIPDIEGDRMHGIKSLAIKLGEKRVS
;
A
#
# COMPACT_ATOMS: atom_id res chain seq x y z
N MET A 1 14.71 3.83 4.06
CA MET A 1 14.63 2.54 4.80
C MET A 1 13.19 2.01 4.83
N PRO A 2 12.90 0.77 4.40
CA PRO A 2 11.54 0.16 4.43
C PRO A 2 11.09 -0.38 5.81
N LYS A 3 11.92 -0.28 6.85
CA LYS A 3 11.75 -0.98 8.15
C LYS A 3 10.39 -0.78 8.86
N PRO A 4 9.83 0.44 8.99
CA PRO A 4 8.57 0.59 9.71
C PRO A 4 7.37 -0.03 8.97
N HIS A 5 7.34 0.02 7.64
CA HIS A 5 6.22 -0.51 6.86
C HIS A 5 6.15 -2.04 6.88
N ILE A 6 7.30 -2.72 6.90
CA ILE A 6 7.35 -4.18 7.00
C ILE A 6 6.87 -4.64 8.38
N ILE A 7 7.30 -3.97 9.46
CA ILE A 7 6.85 -4.29 10.82
C ILE A 7 5.33 -4.13 10.94
N LEU A 8 4.79 -3.01 10.44
CA LEU A 8 3.34 -2.79 10.41
C LEU A 8 2.60 -3.85 9.61
N GLN A 9 3.19 -4.35 8.51
CA GLN A 9 2.60 -5.42 7.70
C GLN A 9 2.56 -6.75 8.45
N VAL A 10 3.65 -7.11 9.13
CA VAL A 10 3.73 -8.32 9.97
C VAL A 10 2.69 -8.25 11.08
N LEU A 11 2.64 -7.13 11.81
CA LEU A 11 1.68 -6.92 12.89
C LEU A 11 0.23 -6.98 12.38
N SER A 12 -0.06 -6.36 11.23
CA SER A 12 -1.39 -6.39 10.63
C SER A 12 -1.86 -7.81 10.31
N VAL A 13 -1.02 -8.62 9.63
CA VAL A 13 -1.36 -10.01 9.30
C VAL A 13 -1.52 -10.84 10.58
N ALA A 14 -0.59 -10.70 11.54
CA ALA A 14 -0.67 -11.41 12.81
C ALA A 14 -1.96 -11.07 13.57
N SER A 15 -2.28 -9.79 13.73
CA SER A 15 -3.49 -9.34 14.42
C SER A 15 -4.76 -9.86 13.74
N MET A 16 -4.88 -9.72 12.41
CA MET A 16 -6.07 -10.19 11.69
C MET A 16 -6.23 -11.71 11.73
N SER A 17 -5.11 -12.44 11.79
CA SER A 17 -5.10 -13.90 11.92
C SER A 17 -5.49 -14.35 13.33
N LEU A 18 -5.00 -13.67 14.36
CA LEU A 18 -5.35 -13.99 15.75
C LEU A 18 -6.83 -13.74 16.06
N LEU A 19 -7.48 -12.79 15.37
CA LEU A 19 -8.92 -12.55 15.50
C LEU A 19 -9.79 -13.73 15.05
N THR A 20 -9.23 -14.70 14.32
CA THR A 20 -9.97 -15.90 13.91
C THR A 20 -9.75 -17.09 14.84
N VAL A 21 -8.91 -16.96 15.87
CA VAL A 21 -8.65 -18.04 16.82
C VAL A 21 -9.75 -18.04 17.88
N GLU A 22 -10.48 -19.15 17.99
CA GLU A 22 -11.53 -19.35 19.00
C GLU A 22 -11.06 -20.25 20.14
N LYS A 23 -10.15 -21.18 19.83
CA LYS A 23 -9.62 -22.18 20.77
C LYS A 23 -8.14 -22.46 20.49
N LEU A 24 -7.42 -22.94 21.50
CA LEU A 24 -5.99 -23.23 21.38
C LEU A 24 -5.67 -24.29 20.30
N SER A 25 -6.62 -25.19 20.00
CA SER A 25 -6.45 -26.18 18.94
C SER A 25 -6.51 -25.60 17.52
N ASP A 26 -6.91 -24.34 17.35
CA ASP A 26 -6.88 -23.67 16.04
C ASP A 26 -5.44 -23.34 15.60
N PHE A 27 -4.47 -23.30 16.54
CA PHE A 27 -3.04 -23.22 16.24
C PHE A 27 -2.52 -24.52 15.62
N SER A 28 -2.93 -24.74 14.38
CA SER A 28 -2.61 -25.91 13.56
C SER A 28 -1.57 -25.56 12.48
N PRO A 29 -0.92 -26.56 11.85
CA PRO A 29 -0.07 -26.32 10.68
C PRO A 29 -0.79 -25.54 9.56
N LEU A 30 -2.11 -25.77 9.40
CA LEU A 30 -2.92 -25.02 8.45
C LEU A 30 -3.01 -23.53 8.80
N PHE A 31 -3.17 -23.19 10.08
CA PHE A 31 -3.18 -21.79 10.53
C PHE A 31 -1.89 -21.08 10.12
N PHE A 32 -0.73 -21.64 10.48
CA PHE A 32 0.57 -21.03 10.17
C PHE A 32 0.83 -20.96 8.65
N MET A 33 0.40 -21.96 7.88
CA MET A 33 0.46 -21.91 6.42
C MET A 33 -0.35 -20.75 5.84
N LYS A 34 -1.56 -20.51 6.36
CA LYS A 34 -2.42 -19.40 5.90
C LYS A 34 -1.88 -18.03 6.31
N VAL A 35 -1.36 -17.92 7.53
CA VAL A 35 -0.61 -16.73 7.98
C VAL A 35 0.56 -16.44 7.05
N LEU A 36 1.35 -17.46 6.71
CA LEU A 36 2.51 -17.30 5.83
C LEU A 36 2.11 -16.86 4.42
N GLN A 37 1.04 -17.44 3.86
CA GLN A 37 0.50 -17.05 2.54
C GLN A 37 0.10 -15.57 2.51
N ALA A 38 -0.66 -15.11 3.52
CA ALA A 38 -1.04 -13.71 3.65
C ALA A 38 0.18 -12.80 3.86
N LEU A 39 1.13 -13.22 4.70
CA LEU A 39 2.33 -12.44 5.02
C LEU A 39 3.23 -12.22 3.82
N VAL A 40 3.58 -13.29 3.11
CA VAL A 40 4.48 -13.23 1.95
C VAL A 40 3.83 -12.41 0.83
N GLY A 41 2.56 -12.68 0.50
CA GLY A 41 1.83 -11.92 -0.50
C GLY A 41 1.72 -10.42 -0.13
N GLY A 42 1.43 -10.13 1.14
CA GLY A 42 1.33 -8.77 1.66
C GLY A 42 2.67 -8.02 1.67
N MET A 43 3.78 -8.70 1.97
CA MET A 43 5.12 -8.12 1.90
C MET A 43 5.48 -7.71 0.46
N PHE A 44 5.21 -8.57 -0.52
CA PHE A 44 5.42 -8.24 -1.93
C PHE A 44 4.55 -7.06 -2.38
N MET A 45 3.27 -7.01 -2.00
CA MET A 45 2.43 -5.86 -2.33
C MET A 45 2.95 -4.57 -1.66
N GLN A 46 3.40 -4.65 -0.41
CA GLN A 46 3.96 -3.50 0.30
C GLN A 46 5.25 -3.00 -0.37
N MET A 47 6.09 -3.90 -0.88
CA MET A 47 7.27 -3.53 -1.67
C MET A 47 6.89 -2.82 -2.97
N TYR A 48 5.89 -3.33 -3.70
CA TYR A 48 5.36 -2.65 -4.88
C TYR A 48 4.88 -1.23 -4.54
N VAL A 49 4.01 -1.07 -3.56
CA VAL A 49 3.41 0.23 -3.22
C VAL A 49 4.47 1.23 -2.78
N CYS A 50 5.43 0.82 -1.95
CA CYS A 50 6.54 1.69 -1.52
C CYS A 50 7.47 2.05 -2.68
N GLY A 51 7.87 1.07 -3.49
CA GLY A 51 8.77 1.27 -4.63
C GLY A 51 8.15 2.15 -5.71
N PHE A 52 6.91 1.86 -6.08
CA PHE A 52 6.14 2.65 -7.05
C PHE A 52 5.95 4.10 -6.58
N ASN A 53 5.64 4.30 -5.30
CA ASN A 53 5.56 5.65 -4.73
C ASN A 53 6.90 6.40 -4.85
N GLN A 54 8.04 5.78 -4.50
CA GLN A 54 9.36 6.42 -4.63
C GLN A 54 9.70 6.76 -6.09
N ILE A 55 9.38 5.88 -7.04
CA ILE A 55 9.63 6.12 -8.48
C ILE A 55 8.89 7.37 -8.97
N CYS A 56 7.62 7.51 -8.56
CA CYS A 56 6.76 8.64 -8.94
C CYS A 56 7.19 9.96 -8.27
N ASP A 57 7.70 9.88 -7.04
CA ASP A 57 7.99 11.04 -6.20
C ASP A 57 9.50 11.30 -6.01
N ILE A 58 10.39 10.75 -6.84
CA ILE A 58 11.85 10.89 -6.65
C ILE A 58 12.31 12.33 -6.38
N GLU A 59 11.80 13.32 -7.12
CA GLU A 59 12.19 14.73 -6.97
C GLU A 59 11.61 15.35 -5.69
N LEU A 60 10.43 14.90 -5.27
CA LEU A 60 9.80 15.32 -4.02
C LEU A 60 10.52 14.68 -2.82
N ASP A 61 10.87 13.39 -2.93
CA ASP A 61 11.58 12.66 -1.89
C ASP A 61 13.03 13.14 -1.73
N LYS A 62 13.68 13.70 -2.77
CA LYS A 62 14.99 14.39 -2.59
C LYS A 62 14.92 15.55 -1.60
N VAL A 63 13.77 16.21 -1.50
CA VAL A 63 13.54 17.31 -0.55
C VAL A 63 13.07 16.75 0.79
N ASN A 64 11.98 15.99 0.79
CA ASN A 64 11.29 15.59 2.01
C ASN A 64 11.96 14.40 2.72
N LYS A 65 12.56 13.48 1.96
CA LYS A 65 13.08 12.21 2.46
C LYS A 65 14.40 11.81 1.76
N PRO A 66 15.45 12.66 1.84
CA PRO A 66 16.68 12.48 1.07
C PRO A 66 17.41 11.17 1.38
N SER A 67 17.16 10.56 2.54
CA SER A 67 17.73 9.27 2.96
C SER A 67 17.04 8.04 2.33
N LEU A 68 16.03 8.22 1.48
CA LEU A 68 15.44 7.09 0.76
C LEU A 68 16.37 6.60 -0.36
N PRO A 69 16.46 5.28 -0.62
CA PRO A 69 17.46 4.73 -1.53
C PRO A 69 17.45 5.34 -2.93
N LEU A 70 16.26 5.63 -3.48
CA LEU A 70 16.13 6.23 -4.80
C LEU A 70 16.43 7.75 -4.80
N ALA A 71 16.09 8.45 -3.72
CA ALA A 71 16.37 9.89 -3.57
C ALA A 71 17.87 10.15 -3.30
N ALA A 72 18.51 9.27 -2.53
CA ALA A 72 19.93 9.28 -2.22
C ALA A 72 20.82 8.85 -3.41
N GLY A 73 20.24 8.26 -4.45
CA GLY A 73 20.99 7.71 -5.59
C GLY A 73 21.65 6.36 -5.32
N GLU A 74 21.40 5.74 -4.16
CA GLU A 74 21.92 4.40 -3.80
C GLU A 74 21.26 3.28 -4.63
N LEU A 75 20.04 3.49 -5.09
CA LEU A 75 19.29 2.55 -5.93
C LEU A 75 19.03 3.16 -7.31
N SER A 76 19.39 2.45 -8.39
CA SER A 76 19.11 2.92 -9.74
C SER A 76 17.61 2.90 -10.05
N ILE A 77 17.15 3.82 -10.88
CA ILE A 77 15.73 3.90 -11.25
C ILE A 77 15.25 2.66 -12.02
N LYS A 78 16.12 2.08 -12.85
CA LYS A 78 15.83 0.83 -13.57
C LYS A 78 15.59 -0.31 -12.60
N THR A 79 16.50 -0.48 -11.63
CA THR A 79 16.37 -1.51 -10.59
C THR A 79 15.10 -1.30 -9.77
N ALA A 80 14.79 -0.06 -9.38
CA ALA A 80 13.57 0.25 -8.63
C ALA A 80 12.30 -0.14 -9.40
N ILE A 81 12.23 0.18 -10.70
CA ILE A 81 11.09 -0.20 -11.58
C ILE A 81 10.97 -1.72 -11.66
N THR A 82 12.07 -2.42 -11.97
CA THR A 82 12.09 -3.89 -12.09
C THR A 82 11.65 -4.56 -10.79
N VAL A 83 12.22 -4.18 -9.64
CA VAL A 83 11.88 -4.75 -8.34
C VAL A 83 10.42 -4.49 -7.98
N SER A 84 9.92 -3.28 -8.25
CA SER A 84 8.52 -2.93 -7.97
C SER A 84 7.57 -3.77 -8.83
N ALA A 85 7.83 -3.89 -10.14
CA ALA A 85 7.02 -4.67 -11.06
C ALA A 85 7.00 -6.17 -10.70
N LEU A 86 8.18 -6.76 -10.44
CA LEU A 86 8.28 -8.14 -9.99
C LEU A 86 7.54 -8.38 -8.68
N SER A 87 7.61 -7.43 -7.74
CA SER A 87 6.89 -7.53 -6.47
C SER A 87 5.37 -7.54 -6.67
N ALA A 88 4.83 -6.72 -7.58
CA ALA A 88 3.40 -6.74 -7.92
C ALA A 88 2.99 -8.10 -8.51
N ILE A 89 3.76 -8.61 -9.47
CA ILE A 89 3.50 -9.92 -10.11
C ILE A 89 3.51 -11.03 -9.06
N MET A 90 4.52 -11.07 -8.19
CA MET A 90 4.63 -12.09 -7.15
C MET A 90 3.46 -12.04 -6.17
N SER A 91 3.05 -10.84 -5.74
CA SER A 91 1.93 -10.69 -4.81
C SER A 91 0.60 -11.17 -5.41
N LEU A 92 0.29 -10.74 -6.64
CA LEU A 92 -0.95 -11.14 -7.33
C LEU A 92 -0.95 -12.64 -7.66
N SER A 93 0.21 -13.19 -8.06
CA SER A 93 0.37 -14.61 -8.31
C SER A 93 0.14 -15.43 -7.05
N ILE A 94 0.66 -15.00 -5.89
CA ILE A 94 0.38 -15.65 -4.60
C ILE A 94 -1.11 -15.59 -4.29
N GLY A 95 -1.75 -14.42 -4.43
CA GLY A 95 -3.19 -14.28 -4.21
C GLY A 95 -4.01 -15.27 -5.06
N TRP A 96 -3.62 -15.44 -6.33
CA TRP A 96 -4.24 -16.37 -7.27
C TRP A 96 -3.99 -17.84 -6.90
N ILE A 97 -2.74 -18.24 -6.72
CA ILE A 97 -2.32 -19.62 -6.43
C ILE A 97 -2.91 -20.12 -5.11
N VAL A 98 -3.02 -19.25 -4.11
CA VAL A 98 -3.62 -19.56 -2.81
C VAL A 98 -5.11 -19.92 -2.93
N GLY A 99 -5.78 -19.52 -4.01
CA GLY A 99 -7.18 -19.82 -4.26
C GLY A 99 -8.15 -19.13 -3.28
N SER A 100 -7.70 -18.06 -2.62
CA SER A 100 -8.51 -17.27 -1.67
C SER A 100 -9.03 -16.01 -2.36
N PRO A 101 -10.35 -15.94 -2.70
CA PRO A 101 -10.90 -14.76 -3.37
C PRO A 101 -10.71 -13.49 -2.55
N ALA A 102 -10.85 -13.56 -1.22
CA ALA A 102 -10.67 -12.42 -0.34
C ALA A 102 -9.23 -11.89 -0.38
N LEU A 103 -8.24 -12.78 -0.43
CA LEU A 103 -6.84 -12.39 -0.48
C LEU A 103 -6.47 -11.83 -1.85
N PHE A 104 -6.91 -12.49 -2.92
CA PHE A 104 -6.67 -12.06 -4.29
C PHE A 104 -7.26 -10.68 -4.57
N TRP A 105 -8.57 -10.50 -4.32
CA TRP A 105 -9.22 -9.21 -4.54
C TRP A 105 -8.75 -8.14 -3.56
N GLY A 106 -8.32 -8.53 -2.35
CA GLY A 106 -7.62 -7.63 -1.43
C GLY A 106 -6.33 -7.07 -2.02
N PHE A 107 -5.50 -7.92 -2.64
CA PHE A 107 -4.28 -7.50 -3.33
C PHE A 107 -4.56 -6.71 -4.60
N VAL A 108 -5.54 -7.09 -5.42
CA VAL A 108 -5.95 -6.30 -6.60
C VAL A 108 -6.44 -4.92 -6.18
N GLY A 109 -7.30 -4.83 -5.16
CA GLY A 109 -7.78 -3.56 -4.63
C GLY A 109 -6.63 -2.71 -4.09
N TRP A 110 -5.70 -3.30 -3.34
CA TRP A 110 -4.53 -2.59 -2.83
C TRP A 110 -3.60 -2.11 -3.94
N PHE A 111 -3.37 -2.94 -4.97
CA PHE A 111 -2.64 -2.56 -6.17
C PHE A 111 -3.28 -1.33 -6.82
N VAL A 112 -4.55 -1.43 -7.23
CA VAL A 112 -5.28 -0.34 -7.91
C VAL A 112 -5.24 0.96 -7.10
N VAL A 113 -5.55 0.88 -5.81
CA VAL A 113 -5.63 2.04 -4.91
C VAL A 113 -4.24 2.64 -4.66
N GLY A 114 -3.20 1.81 -4.51
CA GLY A 114 -1.80 2.24 -4.37
C GLY A 114 -1.23 2.88 -5.63
N THR A 115 -1.54 2.32 -6.79
CA THR A 115 -1.20 2.90 -8.10
C THR A 115 -1.90 4.23 -8.28
N ALA A 116 -3.22 4.31 -8.07
CA ALA A 116 -4.00 5.54 -8.24
C ALA A 116 -3.56 6.68 -7.31
N TYR A 117 -3.11 6.34 -6.10
CA TYR A 117 -2.55 7.30 -5.16
C TYR A 117 -1.27 7.96 -5.68
N SER A 118 -0.34 7.15 -6.21
CA SER A 118 1.03 7.58 -6.50
C SER A 118 1.27 7.98 -7.96
N ALA A 119 0.54 7.35 -8.88
CA ALA A 119 0.75 7.49 -10.31
C ALA A 119 0.73 8.97 -10.69
N ASN A 120 1.72 9.37 -11.46
CA ASN A 120 1.76 10.66 -12.15
C ASN A 120 2.18 10.34 -13.57
N VAL A 121 1.17 10.18 -14.42
CA VAL A 121 1.26 9.69 -15.79
C VAL A 121 2.45 10.29 -16.55
N VAL A 122 2.63 11.60 -16.44
CA VAL A 122 3.65 12.36 -17.19
C VAL A 122 5.08 12.07 -16.71
N SER A 123 5.31 11.89 -15.41
CA SER A 123 6.67 11.65 -14.89
C SER A 123 7.14 10.22 -15.11
N VAL A 124 6.21 9.25 -15.06
CA VAL A 124 6.50 7.83 -15.27
C VAL A 124 6.73 7.55 -16.76
N ILE A 125 5.89 8.08 -17.66
CA ILE A 125 6.06 7.91 -19.11
C ILE A 125 7.41 8.46 -19.58
N ARG A 126 7.82 9.68 -19.17
CA ARG A 126 9.12 10.26 -19.53
C ARG A 126 10.32 9.41 -19.09
N LYS A 127 10.20 8.72 -17.94
CA LYS A 127 11.25 7.85 -17.40
C LYS A 127 11.27 6.49 -18.08
N LEU A 128 10.11 5.96 -18.47
CA LEU A 128 9.98 4.70 -19.21
C LEU A 128 10.39 4.84 -20.68
N THR A 129 10.14 5.98 -21.34
CA THR A 129 10.67 6.25 -22.69
C THR A 129 12.20 6.28 -22.76
N CYS A 130 12.88 6.40 -21.60
CA CYS A 130 14.34 6.33 -21.48
C CYS A 130 14.86 4.89 -21.26
N VAL A 131 13.96 3.93 -21.01
CA VAL A 131 14.28 2.51 -20.77
C VAL A 131 13.62 1.69 -21.88
N ASN A 132 14.41 1.23 -22.86
CA ASN A 132 13.95 0.47 -24.04
C ASN A 132 13.38 -0.94 -23.76
N ASP A 133 12.71 -1.18 -22.64
CA ASP A 133 12.13 -2.50 -22.29
C ASP A 133 10.62 -2.55 -22.55
N LEU A 134 10.25 -3.09 -23.71
CA LEU A 134 8.88 -3.25 -24.21
C LEU A 134 7.95 -4.02 -23.25
N VAL A 135 8.49 -4.94 -22.45
CA VAL A 135 7.74 -5.83 -21.54
C VAL A 135 7.29 -5.09 -20.26
N ILE A 136 8.10 -4.15 -19.77
CA ILE A 136 7.74 -3.30 -18.63
C ILE A 136 6.74 -2.22 -19.08
N GLY A 137 6.83 -1.80 -20.34
CA GLY A 137 5.88 -0.90 -20.99
C GLY A 137 4.44 -1.42 -20.92
N PHE A 138 4.17 -2.66 -21.32
CA PHE A 138 2.78 -3.12 -21.48
C PHE A 138 1.98 -3.22 -20.15
N LEU A 139 2.59 -3.70 -19.06
CA LEU A 139 1.90 -3.83 -17.76
C LEU A 139 1.78 -2.51 -16.99
N VAL A 140 2.68 -1.55 -17.24
CA VAL A 140 2.75 -0.29 -16.51
C VAL A 140 2.09 0.84 -17.30
N VAL A 141 2.14 0.85 -18.63
CA VAL A 141 1.61 1.94 -19.47
C VAL A 141 0.08 1.89 -19.56
N ASP A 142 -0.55 0.72 -19.71
CA ASP A 142 -2.02 0.62 -19.87
C ASP A 142 -2.80 1.10 -18.63
N VAL A 143 -2.26 0.89 -17.42
CA VAL A 143 -2.87 1.40 -16.17
C VAL A 143 -2.62 2.91 -15.98
N LEU A 144 -1.61 3.46 -16.66
CA LEU A 144 -1.11 4.82 -16.46
C LEU A 144 -1.59 5.83 -17.50
N GLU A 145 -2.36 5.48 -18.53
CA GLU A 145 -2.88 6.46 -19.49
C GLU A 145 -4.07 7.31 -18.96
N LEU A 146 -4.36 7.25 -17.65
CA LEU A 146 -5.47 8.00 -17.05
C LEU A 146 -4.98 9.33 -16.45
N PRO A 147 -5.25 10.49 -17.10
CA PRO A 147 -4.78 11.82 -16.66
C PRO A 147 -5.28 12.24 -15.26
N TRP A 148 -6.18 11.47 -14.65
CA TRP A 148 -6.79 11.70 -13.33
C TRP A 148 -6.07 10.99 -12.17
N LEU A 149 -5.06 10.16 -12.44
CA LEU A 149 -4.31 9.45 -11.41
C LEU A 149 -3.14 10.32 -10.91
N ARG A 150 -3.29 10.78 -9.66
CA ARG A 150 -2.28 11.26 -8.67
C ARG A 150 -3.05 11.75 -7.45
N TRP A 151 -3.83 10.86 -6.81
CA TRP A 151 -4.75 11.25 -5.74
C TRP A 151 -4.06 11.90 -4.55
N LYS A 152 -2.75 11.72 -4.38
CA LYS A 152 -1.97 12.46 -3.38
C LYS A 152 -2.06 14.00 -3.50
N ARG A 153 -2.45 14.55 -4.67
CA ARG A 153 -2.63 16.01 -4.88
C ARG A 153 -3.77 16.61 -4.06
N PHE A 154 -4.81 15.83 -3.74
CA PHE A 154 -5.93 16.33 -2.95
C PHE A 154 -5.85 15.75 -1.51
N PRO A 155 -6.05 16.59 -0.49
CA PRO A 155 -5.86 16.18 0.90
C PRO A 155 -6.87 15.10 1.33
N PHE A 156 -8.11 15.18 0.83
CA PHE A 156 -9.16 14.22 1.16
C PHE A 156 -8.97 12.86 0.50
N THR A 157 -8.38 12.83 -0.69
CA THR A 157 -8.14 11.56 -1.40
C THR A 157 -6.92 10.82 -0.84
N ALA A 158 -5.96 11.52 -0.23
CA ALA A 158 -4.90 10.89 0.55
C ALA A 158 -5.45 10.21 1.82
N ALA A 159 -6.39 10.88 2.51
CA ALA A 159 -7.07 10.29 3.66
C ALA A 159 -7.96 9.11 3.29
N PHE A 160 -8.68 9.24 2.19
CA PHE A 160 -9.50 8.17 1.64
C PHE A 160 -8.66 6.95 1.22
N TYR A 161 -7.53 7.16 0.54
CA TYR A 161 -6.55 6.12 0.21
C TYR A 161 -6.08 5.36 1.46
N MET A 162 -5.64 6.10 2.49
CA MET A 162 -5.16 5.49 3.72
C MET A 162 -6.26 4.68 4.40
N LEU A 163 -7.49 5.21 4.49
CA LEU A 163 -8.60 4.50 5.11
C LEU A 163 -8.98 3.22 4.33
N ILE A 164 -9.12 3.31 3.01
CA ILE A 164 -9.47 2.14 2.18
C ILE A 164 -8.38 1.09 2.21
N ALA A 165 -7.13 1.47 1.93
CA ALA A 165 -6.05 0.50 1.82
C ALA A 165 -5.63 -0.05 3.19
N ARG A 166 -5.56 0.78 4.24
CA ARG A 166 -4.99 0.39 5.55
C ARG A 166 -6.01 -0.07 6.57
N ALA A 167 -7.25 0.40 6.52
CA ALA A 167 -8.27 0.05 7.51
C ALA A 167 -9.31 -0.93 6.96
N LEU A 168 -9.61 -0.89 5.65
CA LEU A 168 -10.68 -1.70 5.07
C LEU A 168 -10.15 -2.88 4.25
N VAL A 169 -9.69 -2.64 3.02
CA VAL A 169 -9.45 -3.67 2.00
C VAL A 169 -8.44 -4.71 2.48
N VAL A 170 -7.30 -4.27 3.00
CA VAL A 170 -6.20 -5.17 3.38
C VAL A 170 -6.51 -5.93 4.68
N PRO A 171 -6.90 -5.28 5.80
CA PRO A 171 -7.22 -6.01 7.02
C PRO A 171 -8.39 -6.97 6.86
N ILE A 172 -9.46 -6.55 6.17
CA ILE A 172 -10.62 -7.41 5.91
C ILE A 172 -10.21 -8.58 5.00
N GLY A 173 -9.41 -8.33 3.97
CA GLY A 173 -8.89 -9.39 3.10
C GLY A 173 -8.14 -10.48 3.86
N TYR A 174 -7.25 -10.10 4.78
CA TYR A 174 -6.54 -11.05 5.65
C TYR A 174 -7.48 -11.79 6.60
N TYR A 175 -8.39 -11.08 7.26
CA TYR A 175 -9.35 -11.69 8.17
C TYR A 175 -10.22 -12.73 7.46
N LEU A 176 -10.83 -12.38 6.33
CA LEU A 176 -11.69 -13.29 5.57
C LEU A 176 -10.90 -14.47 4.99
N HIS A 177 -9.64 -14.27 4.59
CA HIS A 177 -8.75 -15.35 4.18
C HIS A 177 -8.54 -16.37 5.31
N MET A 178 -8.25 -15.88 6.51
CA MET A 178 -8.02 -16.71 7.69
C MET A 178 -9.31 -17.40 8.16
N GLN A 179 -10.40 -16.66 8.31
CA GLN A 179 -11.69 -17.15 8.80
C GLN A 179 -12.23 -18.27 7.91
N LYS A 180 -12.23 -18.05 6.59
CA LYS A 180 -12.71 -19.06 5.64
C LYS A 180 -11.84 -20.32 5.67
N SER A 181 -10.53 -20.15 5.84
CA SER A 181 -9.59 -21.28 5.87
C SER A 181 -9.64 -22.08 7.17
N MET A 182 -10.00 -21.46 8.28
CA MET A 182 -10.04 -22.12 9.59
C MET A 182 -11.39 -22.75 9.89
N HIS A 183 -12.50 -22.04 9.63
CA HIS A 183 -13.81 -22.45 10.12
C HIS A 183 -14.76 -22.96 9.02
N GLY A 184 -14.34 -22.95 7.75
CA GLY A 184 -15.07 -23.60 6.65
C GLY A 184 -16.55 -23.18 6.57
N GLY A 185 -16.82 -21.92 6.20
CA GLY A 185 -18.18 -21.39 6.08
C GLY A 185 -18.23 -20.07 5.31
N SER A 186 -19.41 -19.43 5.28
CA SER A 186 -19.55 -18.07 4.74
C SER A 186 -18.70 -17.11 5.56
N ALA A 187 -17.80 -16.39 4.91
CA ALA A 187 -16.96 -15.41 5.55
C ALA A 187 -17.84 -14.24 6.02
N LEU A 188 -17.95 -14.06 7.34
CA LEU A 188 -18.82 -13.05 7.97
C LEU A 188 -17.97 -12.11 8.80
N LEU A 189 -18.23 -10.82 8.68
CA LEU A 189 -17.60 -9.81 9.51
C LEU A 189 -18.13 -9.93 10.95
N SER A 190 -17.29 -10.46 11.84
CA SER A 190 -17.57 -10.56 13.26
C SER A 190 -17.44 -9.19 13.97
N ARG A 191 -17.98 -9.08 15.19
CA ARG A 191 -17.86 -7.85 16.00
C ARG A 191 -16.40 -7.45 16.28
N PRO A 192 -15.46 -8.38 16.58
CA PRO A 192 -14.05 -8.03 16.78
C PRO A 192 -13.39 -7.39 15.55
N ILE A 193 -13.66 -7.87 14.33
CA ILE A 193 -13.09 -7.27 13.12
C ILE A 193 -13.69 -5.89 12.86
N LEU A 194 -15.00 -5.68 13.07
CA LEU A 194 -15.62 -4.35 12.94
C LEU A 194 -15.01 -3.35 13.93
N PHE A 195 -14.78 -3.78 15.17
CA PHE A 195 -14.09 -2.97 16.18
C PHE A 195 -12.65 -2.66 15.77
N ALA A 196 -11.89 -3.66 15.32
CA ALA A 196 -10.51 -3.48 14.87
C ALA A 196 -10.41 -2.53 13.66
N VAL A 197 -11.30 -2.69 12.66
CA VAL A 197 -11.40 -1.80 11.50
C VAL A 197 -11.75 -0.36 11.92
N GLY A 198 -12.65 -0.19 12.89
CA GLY A 198 -12.98 1.12 13.45
C GLY A 198 -11.77 1.80 14.09
N MET A 199 -11.03 1.07 14.92
CA MET A 199 -9.79 1.55 15.54
C MET A 199 -8.71 1.90 14.51
N LEU A 200 -8.49 1.02 13.52
CA LEU A 200 -7.53 1.26 12.45
C LEU A 200 -7.90 2.48 11.60
N SER A 201 -9.19 2.72 11.38
CA SER A 201 -9.68 3.90 10.67
C SER A 201 -9.34 5.18 11.43
N ALA A 202 -9.56 5.21 12.76
CA ALA A 202 -9.21 6.35 13.60
C ALA A 202 -7.70 6.63 13.61
N PHE A 203 -6.87 5.59 13.75
CA PHE A 203 -5.41 5.75 13.71
C PHE A 203 -4.87 6.17 12.33
N SER A 204 -5.51 5.73 11.25
CA SER A 204 -5.09 6.08 9.88
C SER A 204 -5.12 7.59 9.65
N VAL A 205 -6.09 8.30 10.22
CA VAL A 205 -6.18 9.76 10.18
C VAL A 205 -4.95 10.40 10.83
N SER A 206 -4.58 9.94 12.04
CA SER A 206 -3.42 10.45 12.76
C SER A 206 -2.12 10.24 12.00
N THR A 207 -1.94 9.09 11.34
CA THR A 207 -0.72 8.80 10.57
C THR A 207 -0.50 9.77 9.40
N ILE A 208 -1.57 10.28 8.80
CA ILE A 208 -1.49 11.26 7.71
C ILE A 208 -0.94 12.57 8.25
N PHE A 209 -1.47 13.06 9.37
CA PHE A 209 -1.00 14.31 9.97
C PHE A 209 0.48 14.26 10.31
N PHE A 210 0.95 13.20 10.96
CA PHE A 210 2.37 13.07 11.31
C PHE A 210 3.29 12.90 10.09
N LYS A 211 2.77 12.33 9.00
CA LYS A 211 3.49 12.22 7.73
C LYS A 211 3.55 13.55 6.99
N ASP A 212 2.46 14.31 6.98
CA ASP A 212 2.34 15.54 6.19
C ASP A 212 3.19 16.68 6.78
N ILE A 213 3.40 16.73 8.10
CA ILE A 213 4.20 17.79 8.76
C ILE A 213 5.63 17.91 8.20
N PRO A 214 6.46 16.84 8.16
CA PRO A 214 7.79 16.93 7.57
C PRO A 214 7.77 17.07 6.04
N ASP A 215 6.65 16.77 5.38
CA ASP A 215 6.53 16.79 3.91
C ASP A 215 6.09 18.18 3.36
N ILE A 216 5.78 19.16 4.23
CA ILE A 216 5.23 20.49 3.86
C ILE A 216 6.06 21.19 2.77
N GLU A 217 7.39 21.22 2.91
CA GLU A 217 8.26 22.01 2.02
C GLU A 217 8.26 21.44 0.59
N GLY A 218 8.50 20.14 0.45
CA GLY A 218 8.45 19.47 -0.85
C GLY A 218 7.06 19.46 -1.47
N ASP A 219 6.00 19.36 -0.64
CA ASP A 219 4.62 19.45 -1.09
C ASP A 219 4.29 20.84 -1.66
N ARG A 220 4.73 21.91 -1.00
CA ARG A 220 4.53 23.30 -1.46
C ARG A 220 5.25 23.55 -2.79
N MET A 221 6.51 23.13 -2.93
CA MET A 221 7.27 23.30 -4.17
C MET A 221 6.63 22.59 -5.38
N HIS A 222 5.94 21.47 -5.15
CA HIS A 222 5.30 20.68 -6.19
C HIS A 222 3.78 20.94 -6.33
N GLY A 223 3.26 21.98 -5.66
CA GLY A 223 1.85 22.38 -5.75
C GLY A 223 0.86 21.40 -5.12
N ILE A 224 1.30 20.56 -4.18
CA ILE A 224 0.46 19.62 -3.45
C ILE A 224 -0.19 20.34 -2.26
N LYS A 225 -1.52 20.25 -2.14
CA LYS A 225 -2.28 20.89 -1.05
C LYS A 225 -2.55 19.90 0.08
N SER A 226 -1.52 19.53 0.84
CA SER A 226 -1.66 18.61 1.98
C SER A 226 -2.52 19.20 3.12
N LEU A 227 -2.96 18.34 4.05
CA LEU A 227 -3.80 18.79 5.18
C LEU A 227 -3.04 19.75 6.09
N ALA A 228 -1.75 19.47 6.32
CA ALA A 228 -0.88 20.31 7.13
C ALA A 228 -0.74 21.73 6.55
N ILE A 229 -0.59 21.86 5.23
CA ILE A 229 -0.53 23.16 4.54
C ILE A 229 -1.85 23.93 4.72
N LYS A 230 -3.00 23.29 4.45
CA LYS A 230 -4.32 23.94 4.56
C LYS A 230 -4.65 24.42 5.98
N LEU A 231 -4.25 23.67 6.99
CA LEU A 231 -4.50 24.03 8.40
C LEU A 231 -3.52 25.08 8.90
N GLY A 232 -2.27 25.06 8.42
CA GLY A 232 -1.26 26.09 8.72
C GLY A 232 -1.63 27.44 8.13
N GLU A 233 -2.07 27.49 6.88
CA GLU A 233 -2.48 28.74 6.21
C GLU A 233 -3.65 29.43 6.92
N LYS A 234 -4.64 28.66 7.40
CA LYS A 234 -5.81 29.19 8.14
C LYS A 234 -5.49 29.79 9.51
N ARG A 235 -4.30 29.56 10.07
CA ARG A 235 -3.90 30.14 11.37
C ARG A 235 -3.06 31.41 11.23
N VAL A 236 -2.53 31.69 10.04
CA VAL A 236 -1.66 32.83 9.76
C VAL A 236 -2.39 33.93 8.97
N SER A 237 -3.63 33.67 8.53
CA SER A 237 -4.58 34.64 7.97
C SER A 237 -5.53 35.19 9.03
#